data_AF-A0A774S8U0-F1
#
_entry.id   AF-A0A774S8U0-F1
#
_cell.length_a   1.000
_cell.length_b   1.000
_cell.length_c   1.000
_cell.angle_alpha   90.00
_cell.angle_beta   90.00
_cell.angle_gamma   90.00
#
_symmetry.space_group_name_H-M   'P 1'
#
loop_
_entity.id
_entity.type
_entity.pdbx_description
1 polymer ?
#
loop_
_entity_poly.entity_id
_entity_poly.type
_entity_poly.pdbx_seq_one_letter_code
_entity_poly.pdbx_strand_id
1 'polypeptide(L)'
;WTSREETQQVYQKMLECTDIAFLTLDDEDALWGQQPVEEVIARTHAAGVQEVVVKRGADSCLVSIQGEALIDVPAVKLPKEKVIDTTAAGDSFSAGYLAVRLTGGSATDAAKRGHLTASTVIQYRGAIIPHDAMPQ
;
A
#
# COMPACT_ATOMS: atom_id res chain seq x y z
N TRP A 1 -1.86 -1.40 -21.26
CA TRP A 1 -1.84 -0.05 -21.84
C TRP A 1 -0.93 -0.05 -23.05
N THR A 2 -1.23 0.80 -24.02
CA THR A 2 -0.54 0.92 -25.31
C THR A 2 0.78 1.70 -25.16
N SER A 3 0.89 2.58 -24.17
CA SER A 3 2.14 3.22 -23.77
C SER A 3 2.18 3.62 -22.30
N ARG A 4 3.37 4.03 -21.84
CA ARG A 4 3.59 4.58 -20.51
C ARG A 4 2.81 5.89 -20.32
N GLU A 5 2.85 6.77 -21.30
CA GLU A 5 2.17 8.07 -21.32
C GLU A 5 0.65 7.91 -21.25
N GLU A 6 0.09 6.91 -21.93
CA GLU A 6 -1.34 6.59 -21.82
C GLU A 6 -1.71 6.21 -20.38
N THR A 7 -0.89 5.36 -19.75
CA THR A 7 -1.10 4.94 -18.36
C THR A 7 -1.03 6.13 -17.41
N GLN A 8 -0.05 7.02 -17.60
CA GLN A 8 0.12 8.24 -16.82
C GLN A 8 -1.11 9.16 -16.92
N GLN A 9 -1.63 9.39 -18.13
CA GLN A 9 -2.81 10.24 -18.34
C GLN A 9 -4.06 9.69 -17.65
N VAL A 10 -4.24 8.36 -17.67
CA VAL A 10 -5.37 7.73 -16.99
C VAL A 10 -5.19 7.74 -15.47
N TYR A 11 -3.98 7.44 -14.97
CA TYR A 11 -3.69 7.51 -13.54
C TYR A 11 -3.91 8.91 -13.00
N GLN A 12 -3.48 9.95 -13.71
CA GLN A 12 -3.71 11.34 -13.31
C GLN A 12 -5.21 11.63 -13.13
N LYS A 13 -6.04 11.24 -14.10
CA LYS A 13 -7.50 11.40 -14.02
C LYS A 13 -8.12 10.59 -12.87
N MET A 14 -7.57 9.41 -12.59
CA MET A 14 -8.04 8.58 -11.48
C MET A 14 -7.67 9.19 -10.12
N LEU A 15 -6.45 9.72 -9.98
CA LEU A 15 -6.01 10.37 -8.75
C LEU A 15 -6.83 11.63 -8.45
N GLU A 16 -7.24 12.38 -9.47
CA GLU A 16 -8.14 13.54 -9.35
C GLU A 16 -9.53 13.22 -8.79
N CYS A 17 -9.93 11.94 -8.77
CA CYS A 17 -11.19 11.47 -8.19
C CYS A 17 -11.01 10.42 -7.08
N THR A 18 -9.84 10.40 -6.43
CA THR A 18 -9.49 9.42 -5.39
C THR A 18 -9.38 10.08 -4.02
N ASP A 19 -10.07 9.55 -3.01
CA ASP A 19 -9.91 10.01 -1.61
C ASP A 19 -8.72 9.36 -0.90
N ILE A 20 -8.53 8.05 -1.11
CA ILE A 20 -7.46 7.24 -0.52
C ILE A 20 -6.70 6.51 -1.63
N ALA A 21 -5.40 6.79 -1.78
CA ALA A 21 -4.55 6.15 -2.79
C ALA A 21 -3.58 5.15 -2.14
N PHE A 22 -3.63 3.90 -2.59
CA PHE A 22 -2.60 2.90 -2.27
C PHE A 22 -1.57 2.85 -3.39
N LEU A 23 -0.35 3.31 -3.10
CA LEU A 23 0.73 3.35 -4.06
C LEU A 23 1.80 2.32 -3.68
N THR A 24 2.10 1.38 -4.56
CA THR A 24 3.34 0.58 -4.42
C THR A 24 4.49 1.42 -4.99
N LEU A 25 5.53 1.67 -4.21
CA LEU A 25 6.59 2.60 -4.63
C LEU A 25 7.32 2.13 -5.90
N ASP A 26 7.58 0.83 -6.03
CA ASP A 26 8.19 0.25 -7.23
C ASP A 26 7.34 0.46 -8.50
N ASP A 27 6.01 0.44 -8.36
CA ASP A 27 5.09 0.69 -9.49
C ASP A 27 5.12 2.18 -9.89
N GLU A 28 5.23 3.06 -8.89
CA GLU A 28 5.37 4.50 -9.12
C GLU A 28 6.71 4.85 -9.78
N ASP A 29 7.79 4.17 -9.41
CA ASP A 29 9.11 4.29 -10.04
C ASP A 29 9.07 3.78 -11.50
N ALA A 30 8.40 2.66 -11.74
CA ALA A 30 8.22 2.11 -13.08
C ALA A 30 7.38 3.05 -13.98
N LEU A 31 6.31 3.63 -13.44
CA LEU A 31 5.37 4.45 -14.20
C LEU A 31 5.85 5.90 -14.37
N TRP A 32 6.47 6.50 -13.36
CA TRP A 32 6.81 7.94 -13.35
C TRP A 32 8.31 8.23 -13.31
N GLY A 33 9.13 7.18 -13.13
CA GLY A 33 10.56 7.30 -12.96
C GLY A 33 10.88 7.41 -11.47
N GLN A 34 12.07 6.96 -11.10
CA GLN A 34 12.49 6.96 -9.71
C GLN A 34 12.55 8.39 -9.16
N GLN A 35 11.80 8.65 -8.09
CA GLN A 35 11.73 9.93 -7.40
C GLN A 35 11.83 9.71 -5.88
N PRO A 36 12.20 10.73 -5.10
CA PRO A 36 12.03 10.69 -3.65
C PRO A 36 10.58 10.40 -3.27
N VAL A 37 10.35 9.59 -2.22
CA VAL A 37 9.00 9.20 -1.80
C VAL A 37 8.16 10.42 -1.38
N GLU A 38 8.82 11.46 -0.89
CA GLU A 38 8.22 12.74 -0.54
C GLU A 38 7.61 13.43 -1.78
N GLU A 39 8.25 13.31 -2.95
CA GLU A 39 7.73 13.86 -4.20
C GLU A 39 6.56 13.03 -4.74
N VAL A 40 6.58 11.71 -4.57
CA VAL A 40 5.46 10.82 -4.89
C VAL A 40 4.24 11.16 -4.03
N ILE A 41 4.43 11.37 -2.73
CA ILE A 41 3.37 11.82 -1.81
C ILE A 41 2.86 13.20 -2.22
N ALA A 42 3.76 14.16 -2.45
CA ALA A 42 3.39 15.53 -2.80
C ALA A 42 2.59 15.63 -4.11
N ARG A 43 3.00 14.92 -5.18
CA ARG A 43 2.26 14.92 -6.46
C ARG A 43 0.87 14.30 -6.32
N THR A 44 0.74 13.30 -5.46
CA THR A 44 -0.53 12.60 -5.23
C THR A 44 -1.50 13.48 -4.47
N HIS A 45 -1.03 14.20 -3.43
CA HIS A 45 -1.84 15.24 -2.77
C HIS A 45 -2.17 16.41 -3.70
N ALA A 46 -1.25 16.82 -4.58
CA ALA A 46 -1.51 17.87 -5.56
C ALA A 46 -2.60 17.50 -6.58
N ALA A 47 -2.81 16.21 -6.82
CA ALA A 47 -3.93 15.70 -7.61
C ALA A 47 -5.27 15.73 -6.85
N GLY A 48 -5.28 15.96 -5.53
CA GLY A 48 -6.49 16.09 -4.70
C GLY A 48 -6.72 14.95 -3.72
N VAL A 49 -5.84 13.94 -3.67
CA VAL A 49 -5.97 12.81 -2.74
C VAL A 49 -5.74 13.26 -1.30
N GLN A 50 -6.63 12.89 -0.38
CA GLN A 50 -6.54 13.28 1.04
C GLN A 50 -5.63 12.36 1.85
N GLU A 51 -5.67 11.06 1.58
CA GLU A 51 -4.88 10.03 2.30
C GLU A 51 -4.06 9.20 1.30
N VAL A 52 -2.73 9.27 1.41
CA VAL A 52 -1.79 8.54 0.57
C VAL A 52 -1.12 7.45 1.40
N VAL A 53 -1.27 6.19 0.97
CA VAL A 53 -0.71 5.01 1.63
C VAL A 53 0.36 4.41 0.70
N VAL A 54 1.63 4.60 1.06
CA VAL A 54 2.77 4.08 0.29
C VAL A 54 3.21 2.73 0.84
N LYS A 55 3.16 1.71 -0.01
CA LYS A 55 3.63 0.33 0.22
C LYS A 55 5.05 0.19 -0.32
N ARG A 56 5.99 -0.25 0.53
CA ARG A 56 7.42 -0.36 0.19
C ARG A 56 7.98 -1.77 0.41
N GLY A 57 7.17 -2.78 0.10
CA GLY A 57 7.56 -4.19 0.25
C GLY A 57 7.93 -4.53 1.70
N ALA A 58 9.20 -4.87 1.94
CA ALA A 58 9.72 -5.22 3.26
C ALA A 58 10.06 -4.01 4.14
N ASP A 59 10.09 -2.81 3.57
CA ASP A 59 10.27 -1.56 4.32
C ASP A 59 8.96 -1.12 4.98
N SER A 60 9.04 -0.07 5.79
CA SER A 60 7.85 0.46 6.46
C SER A 60 6.83 1.05 5.48
N CYS A 61 5.56 1.02 5.88
CA CYS A 61 4.49 1.71 5.19
C CYS A 61 4.49 3.17 5.63
N LEU A 62 4.38 4.09 4.68
CA LEU A 62 4.17 5.50 4.94
C LEU A 62 2.72 5.85 4.70
N VAL A 63 2.08 6.54 5.65
CA VAL A 63 0.74 7.11 5.48
C VAL A 63 0.85 8.62 5.64
N SER A 64 0.41 9.34 4.61
CA SER A 64 0.34 10.80 4.61
C SER A 64 -1.12 11.24 4.50
N ILE A 65 -1.60 11.95 5.51
CA ILE A 65 -2.92 12.58 5.53
C ILE A 65 -2.69 14.09 5.43
N GLN A 66 -3.41 14.76 4.53
CA GLN A 66 -3.22 16.18 4.29
C GLN A 66 -3.43 17.00 5.58
N GLY A 67 -2.40 17.77 5.98
CA GLY A 67 -2.43 18.59 7.19
C GLY A 67 -1.98 17.86 8.47
N GLU A 68 -1.62 16.58 8.39
CA GLU A 68 -1.11 15.80 9.51
C GLU A 68 0.39 15.47 9.35
N ALA A 69 1.02 15.02 10.44
CA ALA A 69 2.39 14.53 10.40
C ALA A 69 2.46 13.18 9.67
N LEU A 70 3.56 12.93 8.96
CA LEU A 70 3.79 11.64 8.28
C LEU A 70 3.80 10.49 9.30
N ILE A 71 3.04 9.45 9.01
CA ILE A 71 2.99 8.23 9.82
C ILE A 71 3.89 7.19 9.16
N ASP A 72 4.85 6.67 9.90
CA ASP A 72 5.77 5.62 9.45
C ASP A 72 5.54 4.36 10.30
N VAL A 73 5.09 3.26 9.67
CA VAL A 73 4.76 2.01 10.34
C VAL A 73 5.63 0.85 9.81
N PRO A 74 6.53 0.28 10.63
CA PRO A 74 7.42 -0.80 10.20
C PRO A 74 6.66 -2.06 9.81
N ALA A 75 7.16 -2.75 8.79
CA ALA A 75 6.67 -4.05 8.39
C ALA A 75 6.93 -5.12 9.46
N VAL A 76 6.12 -6.19 9.43
CA VAL A 76 6.36 -7.38 10.26
C VAL A 76 7.55 -8.14 9.69
N LYS A 77 8.65 -8.19 10.45
CA LYS A 77 9.84 -8.95 10.07
C LYS A 77 9.56 -10.44 10.16
N LEU A 78 9.70 -11.14 9.03
CA LEU A 78 9.62 -12.59 8.95
C LEU A 78 10.98 -13.19 8.58
N PRO A 79 11.34 -14.35 9.15
CA PRO A 79 12.45 -15.14 8.64
C PRO A 79 12.23 -15.53 7.18
N LYS A 80 13.30 -15.51 6.37
CA LYS A 80 13.23 -15.73 4.92
C LYS A 80 12.60 -17.08 4.57
N GLU A 81 12.85 -18.10 5.37
CA GLU A 81 12.32 -19.45 5.21
C GLU A 81 10.80 -19.56 5.41
N LYS A 82 10.18 -18.54 6.02
CA LYS A 82 8.72 -18.47 6.14
C LYS A 82 8.06 -17.80 4.93
N VAL A 83 8.81 -17.10 4.08
CA VAL A 83 8.25 -16.48 2.87
C VAL A 83 8.16 -17.53 1.76
N ILE A 84 6.94 -17.99 1.47
CA ILE A 84 6.67 -19.07 0.50
C ILE A 84 6.28 -18.51 -0.87
N ASP A 85 5.41 -17.51 -0.90
CA ASP A 85 4.82 -16.95 -2.13
C ASP A 85 4.46 -15.48 -1.89
N THR A 86 5.03 -14.55 -2.65
CA THR A 86 4.74 -13.11 -2.47
C THR A 86 3.49 -12.65 -3.21
N THR A 87 2.80 -13.56 -3.92
CA THR A 87 1.53 -13.29 -4.59
C THR A 87 0.52 -12.72 -3.59
N ALA A 88 -0.22 -11.69 -4.01
CA ALA A 88 -1.25 -11.01 -3.21
C ALA A 88 -0.77 -10.30 -1.92
N ALA A 89 0.54 -10.14 -1.69
CA ALA A 89 1.04 -9.37 -0.55
C ALA A 89 0.50 -7.92 -0.54
N GLY A 90 0.55 -7.24 -1.69
CA GLY A 90 0.07 -5.87 -1.83
C GLY A 90 -1.45 -5.75 -1.75
N ASP A 91 -2.19 -6.72 -2.27
CA ASP A 91 -3.66 -6.73 -2.26
C ASP A 91 -4.20 -7.00 -0.84
N SER A 92 -3.61 -7.99 -0.17
CA SER A 92 -3.94 -8.34 1.21
C SER A 92 -3.54 -7.25 2.21
N PHE A 93 -2.45 -6.50 1.95
CA PHE A 93 -2.14 -5.29 2.70
C PHE A 93 -3.26 -4.26 2.59
N SER A 94 -3.68 -3.92 1.38
CA SER A 94 -4.76 -2.94 1.15
C SER A 94 -6.07 -3.39 1.82
N ALA A 95 -6.39 -4.69 1.74
CA ALA A 95 -7.57 -5.26 2.39
C ALA A 95 -7.50 -5.14 3.92
N GLY A 96 -6.37 -5.50 4.53
CA GLY A 96 -6.16 -5.37 5.98
C GLY A 96 -6.21 -3.92 6.44
N TYR A 97 -5.62 -3.00 5.68
CA TYR A 97 -5.69 -1.57 5.95
C TYR A 97 -7.13 -1.07 5.97
N LEU A 98 -7.88 -1.32 4.88
CA LEU A 98 -9.26 -0.85 4.74
C LEU A 98 -10.21 -1.47 5.77
N ALA A 99 -10.00 -2.72 6.17
CA ALA A 99 -10.81 -3.39 7.19
C ALA A 99 -10.83 -2.62 8.53
N VAL A 100 -9.71 -1.99 8.89
CA VAL A 100 -9.59 -1.15 10.10
C VAL A 100 -9.96 0.30 9.79
N ARG A 101 -9.47 0.87 8.70
CA ARG A 101 -9.65 2.30 8.40
C ARG A 101 -11.13 2.64 8.17
N LEU A 102 -11.85 1.81 7.44
CA LEU A 102 -13.27 2.04 7.12
C LEU A 102 -14.22 1.69 8.29
N THR A 103 -13.71 1.10 9.36
CA THR A 103 -14.46 0.81 10.59
C THR A 103 -14.11 1.76 11.75
N GLY A 104 -13.44 2.87 11.45
CA GLY A 104 -13.14 3.94 12.41
C GLY A 104 -11.78 3.82 13.10
N GLY A 105 -10.94 2.87 12.71
CA GLY A 105 -9.58 2.75 13.23
C GLY A 105 -8.63 3.84 12.71
N SER A 106 -7.52 4.03 13.43
CA SER A 106 -6.47 4.98 13.06
C SER A 106 -5.68 4.51 11.84
N ALA A 107 -5.04 5.44 11.11
CA ALA A 107 -4.13 5.11 10.02
C ALA A 107 -2.95 4.22 10.47
N THR A 108 -2.43 4.45 11.69
CA THR A 108 -1.40 3.60 12.27
C THR A 108 -1.88 2.16 12.48
N ASP A 109 -3.08 1.98 13.04
CA ASP A 109 -3.63 0.63 13.28
C ASP A 109 -4.04 -0.06 11.97
N ALA A 110 -4.50 0.71 10.99
CA ALA A 110 -4.76 0.23 9.65
C ALA A 110 -3.48 -0.27 8.97
N ALA A 111 -2.38 0.49 9.00
CA ALA A 111 -1.09 0.05 8.47
C ALA A 111 -0.55 -1.19 9.19
N LYS A 112 -0.70 -1.27 10.52
CA LYS A 112 -0.35 -2.48 11.29
C LYS A 112 -1.17 -3.69 10.84
N ARG A 113 -2.49 -3.54 10.64
CA ARG A 113 -3.35 -4.62 10.15
C ARG A 113 -2.97 -5.03 8.73
N GLY A 114 -2.72 -4.07 7.84
CA GLY A 114 -2.23 -4.35 6.48
C GLY A 114 -0.94 -5.18 6.50
N HIS A 115 0.05 -4.78 7.31
CA HIS A 115 1.29 -5.54 7.48
C HIS A 115 1.05 -6.93 8.03
N LEU A 116 0.21 -7.07 9.06
CA LEU A 116 -0.11 -8.37 9.64
C LEU A 116 -0.74 -9.29 8.58
N THR A 117 -1.76 -8.81 7.88
CA THR A 117 -2.46 -9.59 6.83
C THR A 117 -1.49 -10.00 5.71
N ALA A 118 -0.71 -9.07 5.17
CA ALA A 118 0.28 -9.38 4.12
C ALA A 118 1.34 -10.38 4.61
N SER A 119 1.85 -10.19 5.83
CA SER A 119 2.85 -11.10 6.43
C SER A 119 2.30 -12.52 6.61
N THR A 120 1.01 -12.66 6.92
CA THR A 120 0.38 -13.98 6.98
C THR A 120 0.21 -14.58 5.60
N VAL A 121 -0.28 -13.81 4.63
CA VAL A 121 -0.56 -14.29 3.26
C VAL A 121 0.69 -14.86 2.61
N ILE A 122 1.84 -14.18 2.73
CA ILE A 122 3.07 -14.63 2.06
C ILE A 122 3.67 -15.93 2.60
N GLN A 123 3.13 -16.46 3.70
CA GLN A 123 3.54 -17.73 4.30
C GLN A 123 2.80 -18.95 3.72
N TYR A 124 1.93 -18.73 2.72
CA TYR A 124 1.15 -19.79 2.08
C TYR A 124 1.22 -19.64 0.56
N ARG A 125 1.06 -20.76 -0.16
CA ARG A 125 1.04 -20.75 -1.62
C ARG A 125 -0.34 -20.33 -2.14
N GLY A 126 -0.35 -19.43 -3.12
CA GLY A 126 -1.56 -18.92 -3.76
C GLY A 126 -2.14 -17.67 -3.09
N ALA A 127 -2.90 -16.89 -3.87
CA ALA A 127 -3.38 -15.56 -3.47
C ALA A 127 -4.39 -15.55 -2.29
N ILE A 128 -5.18 -16.61 -2.15
CA ILE A 128 -6.21 -16.73 -1.11
C ILE A 128 -5.80 -17.87 -0.19
N ILE A 129 -5.42 -17.52 1.04
CA ILE A 129 -4.97 -18.49 2.05
C ILE A 129 -6.14 -19.22 2.72
N PRO A 130 -5.90 -20.36 3.39
CA PRO A 130 -6.91 -21.02 4.21
C PRO A 130 -7.53 -20.07 5.24
N HIS A 131 -8.85 -20.17 5.44
CA HIS A 131 -9.57 -19.28 6.36
C HIS A 131 -9.04 -19.37 7.80
N ASP A 132 -8.67 -20.56 8.25
CA ASP A 132 -8.10 -20.83 9.58
C ASP A 132 -6.68 -20.26 9.76
N ALA A 133 -6.00 -19.89 8.67
CA ALA A 133 -4.72 -19.20 8.70
C ALA A 133 -4.86 -17.67 8.84
N MET A 134 -6.04 -17.09 8.62
CA MET A 134 -6.22 -15.63 8.66
C MET A 134 -5.97 -15.06 10.06
N PRO A 135 -5.27 -13.91 10.17
CA PRO A 135 -5.05 -13.27 11.46
C PRO A 135 -6.37 -12.71 12.02
N GLN A 136 -6.58 -12.86 13.33
CA GLN A 136 -7.73 -12.29 14.05
C GLN A 136 -7.58 -10.77 14.24
#